data_AF-A0AAD9S7X3-F1
#
_entry.id   AF-A0AAD9S7X3-F1
#
_cell.length_a   1.000
_cell.length_b   1.000
_cell.length_c   1.000
_cell.angle_alpha   90.00
_cell.angle_beta   90.00
_cell.angle_gamma   90.00
#
_symmetry.space_group_name_H-M   'P 1'
#
loop_
_entity.id
_entity.type
_entity.pdbx_description
1 polymer ?
#
loop_
_entity_poly.entity_id
_entity_poly.type
_entity_poly.pdbx_seq_one_letter_code
_entity_poly.pdbx_strand_id
1 'polypeptide(L)'
;MSPQGLERMMSYAEVEKNSVHDDTDAYAPSACFDPLTTTAFELKALLESGIVTSVGLVEIYSKQIATHDDYLQAVIQVSTTAAQQARALDEERLNGRVRGPLHGIPILLKDNMATVENLGLNTTCGTPALVSSKHKQNATIVDKSVHTFPPLCVNNNSRLNRSFLGGGWTFEPFQHTYPSLTIPRQFKMMAGWSSVGGQCQSAYTTGNVDPSDTQLGHSSPGGSSTGSAVGTSAGYAPFAVGTDSIGSLISPATRAALYALRPTMGLVSQGGIFPASSFVDTAGPMCKTPQDLALLLDVLADDYPGRGAAASYTSYLEGSWKGLRVGTLDPSTWRFGTEVQKEVEGALEQIASGAFWENAGEVKPC
;
A
#
# COMPACT_ATOMS: atom_id res chain seq x y z
N MET A 1 -20.13 -13.05 1.70
CA MET A 1 -19.05 -13.97 2.13
C MET A 1 -18.77 -14.91 0.98
N SER A 2 -17.57 -14.90 0.39
CA SER A 2 -17.24 -15.91 -0.64
C SER A 2 -17.05 -17.28 0.05
N PRO A 3 -17.48 -18.38 -0.56
CA PRO A 3 -17.29 -19.73 0.00
C PRO A 3 -15.82 -20.02 0.39
N GLN A 4 -14.88 -19.49 -0.40
CA GLN A 4 -13.44 -19.67 -0.22
C GLN A 4 -12.89 -19.01 1.07
N GLY A 5 -13.47 -17.88 1.50
CA GLY A 5 -13.06 -17.21 2.74
C GLY A 5 -13.51 -17.97 4.00
N LEU A 6 -14.70 -18.58 3.97
CA LEU A 6 -15.20 -19.44 5.04
C LEU A 6 -14.39 -20.73 5.17
N GLU A 7 -14.07 -21.38 4.04
CA GLU A 7 -13.26 -22.60 4.03
C GLU A 7 -11.85 -22.38 4.59
N ARG A 8 -11.21 -21.25 4.27
CA ARG A 8 -9.90 -20.89 4.86
C ARG A 8 -9.97 -20.64 6.36
N MET A 9 -10.99 -19.93 6.83
CA MET A 9 -11.19 -19.69 8.27
C MET A 9 -11.43 -21.00 9.04
N MET A 10 -12.22 -21.92 8.47
CA MET A 10 -12.44 -23.25 9.07
C MET A 10 -11.16 -24.09 9.07
N SER A 11 -10.35 -24.00 8.01
CA SER A 11 -9.05 -24.66 7.94
C SER A 11 -8.09 -24.18 9.04
N TYR A 12 -8.02 -22.87 9.31
CA TYR A 12 -7.20 -22.36 10.43
C TYR A 12 -7.64 -22.90 11.79
N ALA A 13 -8.96 -23.05 12.01
CA ALA A 13 -9.51 -23.63 13.25
C ALA A 13 -9.30 -25.15 13.36
N GLU A 14 -9.14 -25.88 12.25
CA GLU A 14 -8.84 -27.32 12.24
C GLU A 14 -7.36 -27.63 12.48
N VAL A 15 -6.44 -26.77 12.03
CA VAL A 15 -4.99 -26.91 12.29
C VAL A 15 -4.71 -26.93 13.80
N GLU A 16 -5.47 -26.16 14.60
CA GLU A 16 -5.33 -26.11 16.06
C GLU A 16 -5.80 -27.41 16.76
N LYS A 17 -6.79 -28.12 16.20
CA LYS A 17 -7.28 -29.38 16.81
C LYS A 17 -6.35 -30.57 16.62
N ASN A 18 -5.41 -30.49 15.68
CA ASN A 18 -4.57 -31.62 15.26
C ASN A 18 -3.09 -31.47 15.66
N SER A 19 -2.68 -30.43 16.39
CA SER A 19 -1.30 -30.27 16.85
C SER A 19 -1.00 -31.15 18.07
N VAL A 20 -0.73 -32.43 17.80
CA VAL A 20 -0.03 -33.33 18.74
C VAL A 20 1.48 -33.11 18.54
N HIS A 21 2.18 -32.79 19.62
CA HIS A 21 3.63 -32.59 19.65
C HIS A 21 4.38 -33.84 19.18
N ASP A 22 5.16 -33.70 18.10
CA ASP A 22 6.28 -34.58 17.79
C ASP A 22 7.51 -33.71 17.46
N ASP A 23 8.56 -33.89 18.26
CA ASP A 23 9.82 -33.15 18.22
C ASP A 23 10.73 -33.78 17.17
N THR A 24 10.66 -33.37 15.91
CA THR A 24 11.80 -33.32 14.96
C THR A 24 11.35 -32.69 13.63
N ASP A 25 11.35 -31.36 13.55
CA ASP A 25 11.79 -30.56 12.40
C ASP A 25 11.48 -29.08 12.68
N ALA A 26 12.41 -28.19 12.32
CA ALA A 26 12.39 -26.77 12.63
C ALA A 26 11.34 -25.98 11.83
N TYR A 27 10.05 -26.31 11.99
CA TYR A 27 8.97 -25.42 11.62
C TYR A 27 8.74 -24.45 12.77
N ALA A 28 9.06 -23.18 12.56
CA ALA A 28 8.59 -22.10 13.43
C ALA A 28 7.09 -22.29 13.69
N PRO A 29 6.57 -22.03 14.91
CA PRO A 29 5.15 -22.23 15.21
C PRO A 29 4.34 -21.60 14.10
N SER A 30 3.59 -22.44 13.37
CA SER A 30 2.84 -22.03 12.20
C SER A 30 1.98 -20.85 12.61
N ALA A 31 2.25 -19.68 12.02
CA ALA A 31 1.44 -18.50 12.30
C ALA A 31 -0.02 -18.88 12.10
N CYS A 32 -0.90 -18.42 12.99
CA CYS A 32 -2.33 -18.75 12.96
C CYS A 32 -3.04 -18.27 11.67
N PHE A 33 -2.33 -17.53 10.83
CA PHE A 33 -2.73 -17.10 9.51
C PHE A 33 -1.48 -16.90 8.63
N ASP A 34 -1.65 -16.91 7.31
CA ASP A 34 -0.57 -16.58 6.37
C ASP A 34 -0.47 -15.05 6.18
N PRO A 35 0.63 -14.38 6.58
CA PRO A 35 0.79 -12.94 6.41
C PRO A 35 0.82 -12.49 4.94
N LEU A 36 1.12 -13.37 3.98
CA LEU A 36 1.15 -13.06 2.55
C LEU A 36 -0.25 -12.93 1.96
N THR A 37 -1.22 -13.73 2.41
CA THR A 37 -2.56 -13.76 1.79
C THR A 37 -3.69 -13.29 2.68
N THR A 38 -3.52 -13.34 4.01
CA THR A 38 -4.60 -13.00 4.93
C THR A 38 -4.95 -11.51 4.84
N THR A 39 -6.25 -11.25 4.76
CA THR A 39 -6.86 -9.94 4.55
C THR A 39 -7.15 -9.24 5.89
N ALA A 40 -7.34 -7.91 5.86
CA ALA A 40 -7.73 -7.20 7.08
C ALA A 40 -9.11 -7.63 7.59
N PHE A 41 -10.03 -7.95 6.67
CA PHE A 41 -11.32 -8.50 7.04
C PHE A 41 -11.22 -9.85 7.79
N GLU A 42 -10.34 -10.75 7.36
CA GLU A 42 -10.09 -12.02 8.08
C GLU A 42 -9.41 -11.77 9.43
N LEU A 43 -8.41 -10.88 9.48
CA LEU A 43 -7.73 -10.54 10.74
C LEU A 43 -8.67 -9.92 11.77
N LYS A 44 -9.64 -9.10 11.33
CA LYS A 44 -10.72 -8.59 12.18
C LYS A 44 -11.46 -9.75 12.84
N ALA A 45 -11.86 -10.77 12.08
CA ALA A 45 -12.58 -11.92 12.63
C ALA A 45 -11.72 -12.73 13.62
N LEU A 46 -10.43 -12.90 13.32
CA LEU A 46 -9.49 -13.56 14.23
C LEU A 46 -9.32 -12.79 15.56
N LEU A 47 -9.19 -11.45 15.49
CA LEU A 47 -9.15 -10.59 16.68
C LEU A 47 -10.45 -10.65 17.50
N GLU A 48 -11.61 -10.69 16.83
CA GLU A 48 -12.92 -10.79 17.47
C GLU A 48 -13.14 -12.14 18.16
N SER A 49 -12.59 -13.21 17.60
CA SER A 49 -12.63 -14.56 18.19
C SER A 49 -11.63 -14.78 19.33
N GLY A 50 -10.66 -13.86 19.51
CA GLY A 50 -9.59 -13.99 20.49
C GLY A 50 -8.48 -14.96 20.08
N ILE A 51 -8.51 -15.51 18.85
CA ILE A 51 -7.48 -16.40 18.31
C ILE A 51 -6.14 -15.65 18.16
N VAL A 52 -6.19 -14.37 17.78
CA VAL A 52 -5.01 -13.49 17.73
C VAL A 52 -5.26 -12.24 18.57
N THR A 53 -4.17 -11.61 19.00
CA THR A 53 -4.16 -10.29 19.64
C THR A 53 -3.48 -9.29 18.72
N SER A 54 -3.73 -7.99 18.91
CA SER A 54 -3.08 -6.91 18.18
C SER A 54 -1.57 -6.97 18.38
N VAL A 55 -1.11 -7.26 19.62
CA VAL A 55 0.32 -7.49 19.91
C VAL A 55 0.86 -8.67 19.10
N GLY A 56 0.13 -9.79 19.04
CA GLY A 56 0.51 -10.95 18.24
C GLY A 56 0.60 -10.63 16.74
N LEU A 57 -0.31 -9.79 16.22
CA LEU A 57 -0.20 -9.30 14.84
C LEU A 57 1.09 -8.50 14.63
N VAL A 58 1.38 -7.53 15.50
CA VAL A 58 2.61 -6.73 15.43
C VAL A 58 3.86 -7.61 15.49
N GLU A 59 3.89 -8.64 16.34
CA GLU A 59 5.02 -9.58 16.45
C GLU A 59 5.19 -10.40 15.16
N ILE A 60 4.11 -10.97 14.62
CA ILE A 60 4.14 -11.76 13.38
C ILE A 60 4.66 -10.90 12.22
N TYR A 61 4.13 -9.70 12.05
CA TYR A 61 4.51 -8.81 10.96
C TYR A 61 5.92 -8.23 11.14
N SER A 62 6.33 -7.91 12.37
CA SER A 62 7.71 -7.49 12.66
C SER A 62 8.72 -8.60 12.35
N LYS A 63 8.35 -9.86 12.61
CA LYS A 63 9.18 -11.02 12.23
C LYS A 63 9.30 -11.16 10.72
N GLN A 64 8.22 -10.94 9.96
CA GLN A 64 8.25 -10.93 8.49
C GLN A 64 9.21 -9.86 7.96
N ILE A 65 9.11 -8.63 8.49
CA ILE A 65 10.01 -7.53 8.14
C ILE A 65 11.46 -7.92 8.44
N ALA A 66 11.74 -8.39 9.66
CA ALA A 66 13.10 -8.78 10.06
C ALA A 66 13.68 -9.94 9.24
N THR A 67 12.84 -10.81 8.69
CA THR A 67 13.29 -11.98 7.91
C THR A 67 13.60 -11.62 6.46
N HIS A 68 12.84 -10.67 5.87
CA HIS A 68 12.84 -10.47 4.42
C HIS A 68 13.30 -9.08 3.96
N ASP A 69 13.27 -8.06 4.83
CA ASP A 69 13.45 -6.68 4.37
C ASP A 69 14.89 -6.27 4.12
N ASP A 70 15.87 -7.03 4.60
CA ASP A 70 17.28 -6.86 4.23
C ASP A 70 17.46 -6.93 2.70
N TYR A 71 16.65 -7.74 2.02
CA TYR A 71 16.61 -7.80 0.56
C TYR A 71 15.61 -6.81 -0.04
N LEU A 72 14.35 -6.79 0.44
CA LEU A 72 13.28 -6.02 -0.20
C LEU A 72 13.42 -4.51 0.01
N GLN A 73 14.09 -4.05 1.07
CA GLN A 73 14.29 -2.65 1.44
C GLN A 73 13.00 -1.80 1.32
N ALA A 74 11.87 -2.37 1.72
CA ALA A 74 10.55 -1.73 1.67
C ALA A 74 10.27 -0.89 2.92
N VAL A 75 10.90 -1.19 4.05
CA VAL A 75 10.71 -0.48 5.32
C VAL A 75 11.93 0.41 5.60
N ILE A 76 11.71 1.69 5.89
CA ILE A 76 12.79 2.59 6.35
C ILE A 76 13.00 2.43 7.84
N GLN A 77 11.92 2.35 8.61
CA GLN A 77 12.00 2.08 10.04
C GLN A 77 10.78 1.33 10.54
N VAL A 78 10.99 0.45 11.50
CA VAL A 78 9.94 -0.15 12.32
C VAL A 78 9.68 0.74 13.54
N SER A 79 8.41 0.90 13.92
CA SER A 79 8.03 1.68 15.11
C SER A 79 8.51 0.98 16.37
N THR A 80 9.23 1.71 17.21
CA THR A 80 9.67 1.22 18.53
C THR A 80 8.53 1.14 19.55
N THR A 81 7.36 1.71 19.26
CA THR A 81 6.20 1.73 20.16
C THR A 81 5.00 0.94 19.63
N ALA A 82 5.09 0.30 18.46
CA ALA A 82 4.00 -0.48 17.87
C ALA A 82 3.44 -1.54 18.83
N ALA A 83 4.31 -2.29 19.51
CA ALA A 83 3.87 -3.32 20.48
C ALA A 83 3.15 -2.72 21.69
N GLN A 84 3.58 -1.55 22.17
CA GLN A 84 2.90 -0.84 23.27
C GLN A 84 1.53 -0.33 22.83
N GLN A 85 1.44 0.26 21.64
CA GLN A 85 0.18 0.75 21.08
C GLN A 85 -0.81 -0.40 20.83
N ALA A 86 -0.31 -1.52 20.30
CA ALA A 86 -1.12 -2.71 20.09
C ALA A 86 -1.67 -3.29 21.41
N ARG A 87 -0.86 -3.32 22.47
CA ARG A 87 -1.29 -3.76 23.80
C ARG A 87 -2.42 -2.88 24.35
N ALA A 88 -2.34 -1.57 24.18
CA ALA A 88 -3.41 -0.65 24.59
C ALA A 88 -4.71 -0.93 23.81
N LEU A 89 -4.63 -1.25 22.52
CA LEU A 89 -5.80 -1.62 21.71
C LEU A 89 -6.38 -2.98 22.11
N ASP A 90 -5.56 -3.94 22.50
CA ASP A 90 -6.04 -5.21 23.08
C ASP A 90 -6.76 -4.99 24.42
N GLU A 91 -6.21 -4.16 25.31
CA GLU A 91 -6.86 -3.79 26.57
C GLU A 91 -8.20 -3.10 26.35
N GLU A 92 -8.32 -2.23 25.34
CA GLU A 92 -9.59 -1.63 24.98
C GLU A 92 -10.60 -2.64 24.48
N ARG A 93 -10.17 -3.58 23.62
CA ARG A 93 -11.01 -4.67 23.13
C ARG A 93 -11.55 -5.52 24.28
N LEU A 94 -10.69 -5.90 25.24
CA LEU A 94 -11.08 -6.65 26.44
C LEU A 94 -12.07 -5.89 27.32
N ASN A 95 -11.98 -4.56 27.34
CA ASN A 95 -12.91 -3.68 28.07
C ASN A 95 -14.15 -3.29 27.25
N GLY A 96 -14.42 -3.97 26.12
CA GLY A 96 -15.59 -3.69 25.27
C GLY A 96 -15.53 -2.38 24.49
N ARG A 97 -14.36 -1.73 24.42
CA ARG A 97 -14.12 -0.50 23.65
C ARG A 97 -13.48 -0.85 22.31
N VAL A 98 -14.31 -1.08 21.29
CA VAL A 98 -13.85 -1.29 19.90
C VAL A 98 -14.08 -0.02 19.11
N ARG A 99 -13.02 0.50 18.47
CA ARG A 99 -13.04 1.79 17.77
C ARG A 99 -13.51 1.71 16.32
N GLY A 100 -13.63 0.51 15.77
CA GLY A 100 -14.13 0.26 14.41
C GLY A 100 -13.76 -1.13 13.90
N PRO A 101 -14.11 -1.47 12.64
CA PRO A 101 -13.82 -2.77 12.03
C PRO A 101 -12.34 -3.13 11.96
N LEU A 102 -11.50 -2.12 12.06
CA LEU A 102 -10.07 -2.19 11.79
C LEU A 102 -9.22 -2.05 13.07
N HIS A 103 -9.88 -2.03 14.24
CA HIS A 103 -9.28 -1.88 15.57
C HIS A 103 -8.15 -2.90 15.81
N GLY A 104 -6.93 -2.43 16.04
CA GLY A 104 -5.79 -3.28 16.43
C GLY A 104 -5.03 -3.95 15.28
N ILE A 105 -5.43 -3.73 14.02
CA ILE A 105 -4.72 -4.29 12.86
C ILE A 105 -3.56 -3.36 12.46
N PRO A 106 -2.31 -3.84 12.34
CA PRO A 106 -1.17 -2.98 12.03
C PRO A 106 -1.21 -2.39 10.62
N ILE A 107 -0.66 -1.17 10.46
CA ILE A 107 -0.64 -0.43 9.20
C ILE A 107 0.77 -0.01 8.79
N LEU A 108 0.97 0.01 7.47
CA LEU A 108 2.12 0.54 6.76
C LEU A 108 1.89 2.00 6.32
N LEU A 109 2.79 2.91 6.69
CA LEU A 109 2.70 4.33 6.33
C LEU A 109 3.84 4.75 5.41
N LYS A 110 3.58 5.59 4.41
CA LYS A 110 4.64 6.16 3.57
C LYS A 110 5.42 7.23 4.33
N ASP A 111 6.74 7.26 4.15
CA ASP A 111 7.68 8.18 4.84
C ASP A 111 7.54 9.68 4.49
N ASN A 112 6.45 10.10 3.86
CA ASN A 112 6.13 11.51 3.68
C ASN A 112 4.97 11.99 4.56
N MET A 113 4.50 11.17 5.49
CA MET A 113 3.44 11.51 6.43
C MET A 113 4.08 11.85 7.77
N ALA A 114 3.90 13.09 8.25
CA ALA A 114 4.48 13.52 9.51
C ALA A 114 4.04 12.63 10.67
N THR A 115 5.01 12.16 11.45
CA THR A 115 4.80 11.43 12.70
C THR A 115 5.51 12.16 13.84
N VAL A 116 4.85 12.25 15.00
CA VAL A 116 5.47 12.78 16.22
C VAL A 116 6.39 11.73 16.86
N GLU A 117 7.40 12.21 17.58
CA GLU A 117 8.51 11.39 18.12
C GLU A 117 8.02 10.23 19.02
N ASN A 118 6.93 10.40 19.76
CA ASN A 118 6.40 9.36 20.65
C ASN A 118 5.75 8.17 19.93
N LEU A 119 5.51 8.26 18.61
CA LEU A 119 5.12 7.10 17.80
C LEU A 119 6.31 6.17 17.49
N GLY A 120 7.52 6.52 17.94
CA GLY A 120 8.72 5.76 17.63
C GLY A 120 9.03 5.77 16.12
N LEU A 121 8.52 6.77 15.41
CA LEU A 121 8.57 6.95 13.97
C LEU A 121 9.07 8.36 13.63
N ASN A 122 10.10 8.44 12.79
CA ASN A 122 10.56 9.66 12.16
C ASN A 122 9.93 9.77 10.76
N THR A 123 9.95 10.98 10.21
CA THR A 123 9.52 11.23 8.82
C THR A 123 10.70 11.84 8.08
N THR A 124 11.37 11.02 7.27
CA THR A 124 12.60 11.43 6.57
C THR A 124 12.34 11.75 5.10
N CYS A 125 11.19 11.34 4.58
CA CYS A 125 10.88 11.32 3.16
C CYS A 125 11.96 10.65 2.29
N GLY A 126 12.74 9.73 2.85
CA GLY A 126 13.88 9.11 2.19
C GLY A 126 15.12 9.99 2.02
N THR A 127 15.15 11.21 2.59
CA THR A 127 16.28 12.15 2.47
C THR A 127 17.07 12.31 3.80
N PRO A 128 18.43 12.35 3.76
CA PRO A 128 19.24 12.53 4.96
C PRO A 128 18.97 13.87 5.65
N ALA A 129 18.50 14.88 4.90
CA ALA A 129 18.20 16.22 5.42
C ALA A 129 17.09 16.23 6.49
N LEU A 130 16.23 15.20 6.50
CA LEU A 130 15.10 15.11 7.42
C LEU A 130 15.24 13.97 8.43
N VAL A 131 16.36 13.23 8.45
CA VAL A 131 16.57 12.11 9.41
C VAL A 131 16.49 12.58 10.86
N SER A 132 16.92 13.81 11.15
CA SER A 132 16.81 14.42 12.47
C SER A 132 15.59 15.35 12.64
N SER A 133 14.66 15.35 11.68
CA SER A 133 13.47 16.20 11.73
C SER A 133 12.53 15.73 12.84
N LYS A 134 12.02 16.68 13.62
CA LYS A 134 11.01 16.44 14.67
C LYS A 134 9.75 17.21 14.35
N HIS A 135 8.66 16.49 14.14
CA HIS A 135 7.37 17.08 13.82
C HIS A 135 6.61 17.42 15.11
N LYS A 136 5.95 18.58 15.12
CA LYS A 136 5.15 19.02 16.26
C LYS A 136 3.79 18.30 16.35
N GLN A 137 3.31 17.82 15.22
CA GLN A 137 1.99 17.21 15.05
C GLN A 137 2.10 16.10 14.01
N ASN A 138 1.22 15.11 14.14
CA ASN A 138 1.05 14.08 13.12
C ASN A 138 0.38 14.67 11.88
N ALA A 139 0.53 13.98 10.76
CA ALA A 139 -0.39 14.16 9.64
C ALA A 139 -1.82 13.78 10.08
N THR A 140 -2.83 14.45 9.54
CA THR A 140 -4.24 14.15 9.87
C THR A 140 -4.57 12.68 9.65
N ILE A 141 -4.01 12.09 8.59
CA ILE A 141 -4.16 10.67 8.28
C ILE A 141 -3.51 9.75 9.30
N VAL A 142 -2.39 10.18 9.89
CA VAL A 142 -1.69 9.45 10.94
C VAL A 142 -2.50 9.54 12.23
N ASP A 143 -3.08 10.68 12.59
CA ASP A 143 -3.96 10.77 13.76
C ASP A 143 -5.17 9.85 13.61
N LYS A 144 -5.88 9.90 12.47
CA LYS A 144 -6.97 8.96 12.17
C LYS A 144 -6.53 7.50 12.27
N SER A 145 -5.29 7.22 11.86
CA SER A 145 -4.71 5.88 11.90
C SER A 145 -4.34 5.45 13.32
N VAL A 146 -3.61 6.25 14.10
CA VAL A 146 -3.22 5.96 15.50
C VAL A 146 -4.44 5.84 16.41
N HIS A 147 -5.54 6.51 16.06
CA HIS A 147 -6.81 6.34 16.75
C HIS A 147 -7.52 5.01 16.43
N THR A 148 -7.11 4.24 15.41
CA THR A 148 -7.79 3.01 14.99
C THR A 148 -6.85 1.79 14.90
N PHE A 149 -5.55 2.02 14.73
CA PHE A 149 -4.51 1.03 14.42
C PHE A 149 -3.20 1.36 15.18
N PRO A 150 -2.37 0.36 15.50
CA PRO A 150 -0.96 0.61 15.80
C PRO A 150 -0.18 0.86 14.48
N PRO A 151 0.45 2.03 14.28
CA PRO A 151 1.35 2.23 13.14
C PRO A 151 2.57 1.31 13.33
N LEU A 152 2.75 0.36 12.42
CA LEU A 152 3.79 -0.66 12.55
C LEU A 152 5.14 -0.14 12.08
N CYS A 153 5.17 0.54 10.94
CA CYS A 153 6.41 1.06 10.35
C CYS A 153 6.15 2.19 9.36
N VAL A 154 7.25 2.89 9.03
CA VAL A 154 7.29 3.90 7.98
C VAL A 154 8.16 3.37 6.83
N ASN A 155 7.62 3.48 5.61
CA ASN A 155 8.08 2.73 4.46
C ASN A 155 8.85 3.57 3.45
N ASN A 156 9.72 2.88 2.72
CA ASN A 156 10.58 3.45 1.71
C ASN A 156 9.77 4.25 0.67
N ASN A 157 10.17 5.51 0.51
CA ASN A 157 9.56 6.48 -0.36
C ASN A 157 10.62 7.01 -1.32
N SER A 158 10.38 6.86 -2.62
CA SER A 158 11.41 7.16 -3.64
C SER A 158 11.47 8.64 -4.02
N ARG A 159 10.63 9.51 -3.46
CA ARG A 159 10.37 10.82 -4.09
C ARG A 159 11.26 11.97 -3.64
N LEU A 160 11.67 12.08 -2.38
CA LEU A 160 12.28 13.34 -1.92
C LEU A 160 13.78 13.48 -2.20
N ASN A 161 14.42 12.45 -2.78
CA ASN A 161 15.72 12.62 -3.44
C ASN A 161 15.65 13.34 -4.79
N ARG A 162 14.43 13.51 -5.35
CA ARG A 162 14.20 14.19 -6.63
C ARG A 162 13.64 15.61 -6.48
N SER A 163 13.00 15.92 -5.35
CA SER A 163 12.14 17.12 -5.21
C SER A 163 12.83 18.40 -4.75
N PHE A 164 14.15 18.53 -4.88
CA PHE A 164 14.76 19.86 -4.94
C PHE A 164 15.34 20.21 -6.32
N LEU A 165 15.45 19.26 -7.26
CA LEU A 165 15.98 19.51 -8.61
C LEU A 165 15.30 18.61 -9.68
N GLY A 166 14.01 18.85 -9.93
CA GLY A 166 13.37 18.68 -11.26
C GLY A 166 13.67 17.41 -12.09
N GLY A 167 13.65 16.21 -11.51
CA GLY A 167 14.24 15.07 -12.23
C GLY A 167 13.32 14.19 -13.10
N GLY A 168 11.99 14.40 -13.18
CA GLY A 168 11.14 13.20 -13.28
C GLY A 168 9.93 13.01 -14.12
N TRP A 169 8.80 13.40 -13.58
CA TRP A 169 7.53 13.22 -14.28
C TRP A 169 7.22 14.45 -15.16
N THR A 170 8.02 15.51 -15.01
CA THR A 170 7.77 16.82 -15.60
C THR A 170 8.45 17.03 -16.96
N PHE A 171 9.22 16.06 -17.48
CA PHE A 171 10.11 16.32 -18.62
C PHE A 171 9.76 15.64 -19.96
N GLU A 172 8.76 14.76 -20.02
CA GLU A 172 8.31 14.24 -21.33
C GLU A 172 7.82 15.36 -22.28
N PRO A 173 6.98 16.33 -21.82
CA PRO A 173 6.62 17.47 -22.67
C PRO A 173 7.81 18.43 -22.95
N PHE A 174 8.83 18.43 -22.09
CA PHE A 174 10.02 19.28 -22.26
C PHE A 174 11.01 18.72 -23.26
N GLN A 175 11.10 17.39 -23.43
CA GLN A 175 12.06 16.77 -24.34
C GLN A 175 11.69 17.03 -25.82
N HIS A 176 10.40 17.19 -26.12
CA HIS A 176 9.92 17.70 -27.41
C HIS A 176 10.20 19.20 -27.61
N THR A 177 10.24 19.99 -26.53
CA THR A 177 10.46 21.43 -26.60
C THR A 177 11.96 21.81 -26.63
N TYR A 178 12.83 20.99 -26.02
CA TYR A 178 14.27 21.20 -25.92
C TYR A 178 15.05 19.89 -26.18
N PRO A 179 15.16 19.43 -27.43
CA PRO A 179 15.83 18.17 -27.78
C PRO A 179 17.33 18.15 -27.46
N SER A 180 17.95 19.30 -27.18
CA SER A 180 19.35 19.43 -26.77
C SER A 180 19.59 19.17 -25.28
N LEU A 181 18.54 19.16 -24.44
CA LEU A 181 18.67 18.87 -23.01
C LEU A 181 18.58 17.36 -22.78
N THR A 182 19.66 16.64 -23.09
CA THR A 182 19.78 15.22 -22.74
C THR A 182 19.89 15.11 -21.23
N ILE A 183 18.86 14.61 -20.54
CA ILE A 183 18.99 14.22 -19.12
C ILE A 183 19.97 13.05 -19.08
N PRO A 184 21.17 13.19 -18.50
CA PRO A 184 22.14 12.11 -18.47
C PRO A 184 21.54 10.89 -17.77
N ARG A 185 21.89 9.68 -18.24
CA ARG A 185 21.45 8.40 -17.63
C ARG A 185 21.70 8.34 -16.11
N GLN A 186 22.70 9.09 -15.63
CA GLN A 186 23.07 9.29 -14.23
C GLN A 186 21.99 9.99 -13.38
N PHE A 187 21.05 10.69 -14.02
CA PHE A 187 19.88 11.33 -13.38
C PHE A 187 18.59 10.51 -13.56
N LYS A 188 18.63 9.35 -14.25
CA LYS A 188 17.52 8.38 -14.31
C LYS A 188 17.61 7.46 -13.09
N MET A 189 17.09 7.93 -11.96
CA MET A 189 16.99 7.10 -10.77
C MET A 189 15.83 6.13 -10.88
N MET A 190 16.09 4.86 -10.58
CA MET A 190 15.05 3.82 -10.57
C MET A 190 14.01 4.10 -9.48
N ALA A 191 12.76 3.77 -9.78
CA ALA A 191 11.70 3.83 -8.78
C ALA A 191 12.05 2.90 -7.61
N GLY A 192 11.69 3.29 -6.38
CA GLY A 192 12.05 2.56 -5.17
C GLY A 192 13.33 3.00 -4.47
N TRP A 193 14.18 3.85 -5.06
CA TRP A 193 15.41 4.31 -4.40
C TRP A 193 15.20 5.51 -3.47
N SER A 194 15.78 5.46 -2.28
CA SER A 194 16.04 6.62 -1.43
C SER A 194 17.42 6.56 -0.75
N SER A 195 17.91 7.69 -0.23
CA SER A 195 19.26 7.78 0.35
C SER A 195 19.28 7.21 1.76
N VAL A 196 18.13 7.25 2.43
CA VAL A 196 17.92 6.68 3.76
C VAL A 196 17.54 5.21 3.65
N GLY A 197 16.62 4.86 2.73
CA GLY A 197 16.04 3.52 2.63
C GLY A 197 16.67 2.58 1.60
N GLY A 198 17.64 3.04 0.81
CA GLY A 198 18.23 2.23 -0.25
C GLY A 198 17.28 1.96 -1.42
N GLN A 199 17.56 0.93 -2.21
CA GLN A 199 16.78 0.53 -3.37
C GLN A 199 15.75 -0.53 -2.96
N CYS A 200 14.48 -0.13 -2.85
CA CYS A 200 13.40 -1.09 -2.69
C CYS A 200 13.34 -2.04 -3.90
N GLN A 201 13.23 -3.34 -3.66
CA GLN A 201 13.11 -4.38 -4.67
C GLN A 201 11.65 -4.77 -4.88
N SER A 202 11.30 -5.29 -6.05
CA SER A 202 9.97 -5.83 -6.29
C SER A 202 9.79 -7.20 -5.61
N ALA A 203 8.64 -7.42 -4.98
CA ALA A 203 8.29 -8.71 -4.38
C ALA A 203 7.96 -9.80 -5.43
N TYR A 204 7.72 -9.42 -6.68
CA TYR A 204 7.26 -10.31 -7.75
C TYR A 204 8.29 -10.58 -8.84
N THR A 205 9.49 -10.01 -8.73
CA THR A 205 10.57 -10.25 -9.70
C THR A 205 11.79 -10.82 -9.01
N THR A 206 12.37 -11.83 -9.62
CA THR A 206 13.61 -12.44 -9.13
C THR A 206 14.80 -11.55 -9.43
N GLY A 207 15.66 -11.35 -8.44
CA GLY A 207 16.87 -10.54 -8.56
C GLY A 207 16.61 -9.04 -8.37
N ASN A 208 17.71 -8.30 -8.36
CA ASN A 208 17.69 -6.86 -8.08
C ASN A 208 17.07 -6.08 -9.25
N VAL A 209 16.58 -4.88 -8.95
CA VAL A 209 16.25 -3.85 -9.95
C VAL A 209 17.41 -3.70 -10.93
N ASP A 210 17.13 -3.84 -12.23
CA ASP A 210 18.10 -3.64 -13.29
C ASP A 210 18.16 -2.13 -13.64
N PRO A 211 19.29 -1.44 -13.36
CA PRO A 211 19.43 0.00 -13.66
C PRO A 211 19.42 0.31 -15.16
N SER A 212 19.51 -0.71 -16.02
CA SER A 212 19.39 -0.59 -17.46
C SER A 212 17.96 -0.72 -17.98
N ASP A 213 17.02 -1.13 -17.13
CA ASP A 213 15.61 -1.26 -17.46
C ASP A 213 14.91 0.11 -17.56
N THR A 214 13.67 0.11 -18.05
CA THR A 214 12.86 1.33 -18.10
C THR A 214 12.26 1.64 -16.73
N GLN A 215 11.79 2.88 -16.55
CA GLN A 215 11.26 3.34 -15.26
C GLN A 215 10.08 2.49 -14.76
N LEU A 216 9.24 2.00 -15.67
CA LEU A 216 8.15 1.05 -15.41
C LEU A 216 8.43 -0.32 -16.04
N GLY A 217 9.71 -0.66 -16.21
CA GLY A 217 10.17 -1.93 -16.75
C GLY A 217 9.90 -3.10 -15.81
N HIS A 218 10.19 -4.32 -16.29
CA HIS A 218 9.88 -5.55 -15.57
C HIS A 218 10.55 -5.61 -14.19
N SER A 219 11.78 -5.12 -14.05
CA SER A 219 12.48 -5.14 -12.76
C SER A 219 12.05 -4.02 -11.80
N SER A 220 11.28 -3.03 -12.27
CA SER A 220 10.89 -1.87 -11.46
C SER A 220 9.78 -2.22 -10.46
N PRO A 221 9.92 -1.82 -9.18
CA PRO A 221 8.85 -1.95 -8.19
C PRO A 221 7.79 -0.84 -8.31
N GLY A 222 7.94 0.08 -9.29
CA GLY A 222 7.11 1.27 -9.41
C GLY A 222 7.35 2.26 -8.27
N GLY A 223 6.61 3.36 -8.25
CA GLY A 223 6.76 4.35 -7.19
C GLY A 223 5.93 5.62 -7.38
N SER A 224 5.91 6.51 -6.40
CA SER A 224 6.87 6.61 -5.30
C SER A 224 6.44 6.01 -3.95
N SER A 225 5.22 5.52 -3.83
CA SER A 225 4.76 4.79 -2.63
C SER A 225 5.25 3.33 -2.63
N THR A 226 6.52 3.13 -3.02
CA THR A 226 7.08 1.82 -3.34
C THR A 226 7.09 0.89 -2.14
N GLY A 227 7.63 1.33 -1.00
CA GLY A 227 7.69 0.52 0.21
C GLY A 227 6.30 0.15 0.75
N SER A 228 5.31 1.04 0.60
CA SER A 228 3.90 0.73 0.95
C SER A 228 3.34 -0.41 0.10
N ALA A 229 3.61 -0.42 -1.21
CA ALA A 229 3.13 -1.47 -2.09
C ALA A 229 3.90 -2.78 -1.88
N VAL A 230 5.24 -2.73 -1.93
CA VAL A 230 6.10 -3.91 -1.76
C VAL A 230 5.87 -4.52 -0.38
N GLY A 231 5.89 -3.73 0.69
CA GLY A 231 5.66 -4.23 2.05
C GLY A 231 4.28 -4.86 2.25
N THR A 232 3.21 -4.29 1.66
CA THR A 232 1.87 -4.91 1.74
C THR A 232 1.84 -6.26 1.01
N SER A 233 2.42 -6.32 -0.18
CA SER A 233 2.46 -7.57 -0.97
C SER A 233 3.38 -8.64 -0.39
N ALA A 234 4.47 -8.23 0.26
CA ALA A 234 5.40 -9.10 0.97
C ALA A 234 4.91 -9.53 2.36
N GLY A 235 3.68 -9.13 2.75
CA GLY A 235 3.09 -9.55 4.01
C GLY A 235 3.70 -8.89 5.24
N TYR A 236 4.11 -7.62 5.15
CA TYR A 236 4.57 -6.83 6.30
C TYR A 236 3.43 -6.12 7.02
N ALA A 237 2.30 -5.92 6.36
CA ALA A 237 1.00 -5.65 6.98
C ALA A 237 -0.10 -5.96 5.94
N PRO A 238 -1.38 -6.06 6.35
CA PRO A 238 -2.46 -6.38 5.41
C PRO A 238 -2.83 -5.21 4.48
N PHE A 239 -2.48 -3.98 4.85
CA PHE A 239 -2.71 -2.78 4.04
C PHE A 239 -1.72 -1.66 4.36
N ALA A 240 -1.62 -0.70 3.44
CA ALA A 240 -0.81 0.48 3.57
C ALA A 240 -1.54 1.74 3.11
N VAL A 241 -0.97 2.89 3.51
CA VAL A 241 -1.30 4.18 2.92
C VAL A 241 -0.13 4.66 2.07
N GLY A 242 -0.45 5.15 0.88
CA GLY A 242 0.49 5.88 0.02
C GLY A 242 -0.02 7.27 -0.33
N THR A 243 0.75 7.96 -1.16
CA THR A 243 0.34 9.25 -1.74
C THR A 243 0.51 9.24 -3.25
N ASP A 244 -0.38 9.92 -3.95
CA ASP A 244 -0.41 10.04 -5.39
C ASP A 244 -0.45 11.50 -5.81
N SER A 245 0.39 11.85 -6.78
CA SER A 245 0.25 13.12 -7.54
C SER A 245 -0.07 12.83 -9.00
N ILE A 246 0.67 11.88 -9.59
CA ILE A 246 0.61 11.48 -11.01
C ILE A 246 1.07 10.01 -11.09
N GLY A 247 0.31 9.08 -10.51
CA GLY A 247 0.56 7.64 -10.50
C GLY A 247 1.36 7.09 -9.32
N SER A 248 1.70 7.91 -8.31
CA SER A 248 2.59 7.48 -7.21
C SER A 248 2.02 6.44 -6.24
N LEU A 249 0.72 6.17 -6.32
CA LEU A 249 0.01 5.14 -5.58
C LEU A 249 -0.41 4.02 -6.52
N ILE A 250 -0.99 4.36 -7.68
CA ILE A 250 -1.50 3.37 -8.65
C ILE A 250 -0.38 2.56 -9.29
N SER A 251 0.73 3.20 -9.69
CA SER A 251 1.86 2.54 -10.34
C SER A 251 2.50 1.45 -9.45
N PRO A 252 2.99 1.75 -8.23
CA PRO A 252 3.59 0.71 -7.39
C PRO A 252 2.57 -0.35 -6.95
N ALA A 253 1.30 0.00 -6.72
CA ALA A 253 0.27 -0.97 -6.37
C ALA A 253 0.03 -2.00 -7.50
N THR A 254 -0.06 -1.53 -8.75
CA THR A 254 -0.22 -2.41 -9.92
C THR A 254 0.96 -3.37 -10.05
N ARG A 255 2.18 -2.88 -9.80
CA ARG A 255 3.42 -3.68 -9.83
C ARG A 255 3.50 -4.70 -8.69
N ALA A 256 2.85 -4.42 -7.57
CA ALA A 256 2.79 -5.29 -6.39
C ALA A 256 1.51 -6.15 -6.33
N ALA A 257 0.74 -6.22 -7.43
CA ALA A 257 -0.53 -6.95 -7.51
C ALA A 257 -1.53 -6.58 -6.39
N LEU A 258 -1.64 -5.30 -6.07
CA LEU A 258 -2.54 -4.77 -5.04
C LEU A 258 -3.69 -3.98 -5.66
N TYR A 259 -4.79 -3.93 -4.91
CA TYR A 259 -5.87 -2.97 -5.14
C TYR A 259 -5.46 -1.63 -4.52
N ALA A 260 -5.65 -0.55 -5.27
CA ALA A 260 -5.37 0.79 -4.80
C ALA A 260 -6.36 1.78 -5.40
N LEU A 261 -6.69 2.80 -4.61
CA LEU A 261 -7.64 3.83 -5.03
C LEU A 261 -7.02 5.20 -4.79
N ARG A 262 -6.88 5.97 -5.87
CA ARG A 262 -6.54 7.39 -5.82
C ARG A 262 -7.84 8.17 -5.59
N PRO A 263 -8.11 8.68 -4.38
CA PRO A 263 -9.40 9.28 -4.09
C PRO A 263 -9.54 10.65 -4.75
N THR A 264 -10.78 11.14 -4.87
CA THR A 264 -11.05 12.52 -5.29
C THR A 264 -10.25 13.50 -4.44
N MET A 265 -9.66 14.51 -5.07
CA MET A 265 -8.93 15.57 -4.38
C MET A 265 -9.81 16.20 -3.29
N GLY A 266 -9.29 16.30 -2.07
CA GLY A 266 -10.01 16.83 -0.91
C GLY A 266 -10.84 15.81 -0.13
N LEU A 267 -11.03 14.58 -0.63
CA LEU A 267 -11.68 13.51 0.16
C LEU A 267 -10.80 13.07 1.34
N VAL A 268 -9.48 13.09 1.19
CA VAL A 268 -8.53 12.76 2.26
C VAL A 268 -7.65 13.96 2.53
N SER A 269 -7.58 14.42 3.78
CA SER A 269 -6.77 15.54 4.21
C SER A 269 -5.31 15.32 3.85
N GLN A 270 -4.70 16.36 3.28
CA GLN A 270 -3.26 16.42 3.02
C GLN A 270 -2.50 17.10 4.17
N GLY A 271 -3.18 17.43 5.28
CA GLY A 271 -2.58 18.05 6.46
C GLY A 271 -1.45 17.20 7.04
N GLY A 272 -0.25 17.78 7.13
CA GLY A 272 0.96 17.13 7.62
C GLY A 272 1.57 16.07 6.69
N ILE A 273 1.10 15.97 5.44
CA ILE A 273 1.77 15.20 4.39
C ILE A 273 2.72 16.15 3.66
N PHE A 274 4.00 15.75 3.51
CA PHE A 274 4.96 16.51 2.72
C PHE A 274 4.50 16.57 1.26
N PRO A 275 4.20 17.78 0.74
CA PRO A 275 3.58 17.92 -0.57
C PRO A 275 4.60 17.80 -1.70
N ALA A 276 4.15 17.28 -2.83
CA ALA A 276 4.76 17.47 -4.14
C ALA A 276 4.01 18.54 -4.95
N SER A 277 2.69 18.60 -4.86
CA SER A 277 1.85 19.62 -5.50
C SER A 277 0.51 19.77 -4.80
N SER A 278 0.18 21.00 -4.37
CA SER A 278 -1.10 21.31 -3.75
C SER A 278 -2.32 21.10 -4.66
N PHE A 279 -2.11 20.92 -5.97
CA PHE A 279 -3.20 20.79 -6.96
C PHE A 279 -3.62 19.35 -7.24
N VAL A 280 -2.72 18.38 -7.05
CA VAL A 280 -2.95 17.00 -7.52
C VAL A 280 -2.61 15.92 -6.49
N ASP A 281 -2.05 16.30 -5.35
CA ASP A 281 -1.70 15.39 -4.26
C ASP A 281 -2.91 14.87 -3.50
N THR A 282 -2.99 13.55 -3.37
CA THR A 282 -3.96 12.87 -2.52
C THR A 282 -3.31 11.67 -1.85
N ALA A 283 -3.79 11.31 -0.65
CA ALA A 283 -3.41 10.08 0.02
C ALA A 283 -4.47 9.01 -0.24
N GLY A 284 -4.06 7.75 -0.28
CA GLY A 284 -5.00 6.67 -0.56
C GLY A 284 -4.56 5.30 -0.05
N PRO A 285 -5.52 4.35 -0.01
CA PRO A 285 -5.29 2.99 0.45
C PRO A 285 -4.58 2.11 -0.61
N MET A 286 -3.82 1.14 -0.14
CA MET A 286 -3.31 -0.01 -0.89
C MET A 286 -3.58 -1.29 -0.09
N CYS A 287 -4.32 -2.23 -0.67
CA CYS A 287 -4.80 -3.43 0.02
C CYS A 287 -4.79 -4.66 -0.90
N LYS A 288 -4.94 -5.85 -0.31
CA LYS A 288 -5.01 -7.12 -1.06
C LYS A 288 -6.40 -7.42 -1.64
N THR A 289 -7.44 -6.72 -1.16
CA THR A 289 -8.82 -6.92 -1.63
C THR A 289 -9.58 -5.59 -1.76
N PRO A 290 -10.65 -5.54 -2.58
CA PRO A 290 -11.57 -4.39 -2.61
C PRO A 290 -12.27 -4.15 -1.27
N GLN A 291 -12.54 -5.21 -0.50
CA GLN A 291 -13.18 -5.12 0.80
C GLN A 291 -12.30 -4.37 1.81
N ASP A 292 -11.01 -4.73 1.89
CA ASP A 292 -10.04 -4.03 2.74
C ASP A 292 -9.82 -2.58 2.27
N LEU A 293 -9.88 -2.35 0.95
CA LEU A 293 -9.78 -1.01 0.38
C LEU A 293 -10.94 -0.11 0.81
N ALA A 294 -12.18 -0.62 0.78
CA ALA A 294 -13.36 0.10 1.26
C ALA A 294 -13.31 0.37 2.76
N LEU A 295 -12.92 -0.65 3.56
CA LEU A 295 -12.75 -0.50 5.01
C LEU A 295 -11.71 0.55 5.37
N LEU A 296 -10.56 0.56 4.68
CA LEU A 296 -9.52 1.55 4.92
C LEU A 296 -9.98 2.93 4.46
N LEU A 297 -10.62 3.05 3.30
CA LEU A 297 -11.11 4.33 2.79
C LEU A 297 -12.14 4.99 3.73
N ASP A 298 -12.98 4.20 4.41
CA ASP A 298 -13.89 4.72 5.45
C ASP A 298 -13.16 5.41 6.60
N VAL A 299 -11.98 4.92 6.97
CA VAL A 299 -11.14 5.55 8.00
C VAL A 299 -10.44 6.79 7.46
N LEU A 300 -9.93 6.74 6.22
CA LEU A 300 -9.14 7.82 5.64
C LEU A 300 -9.99 9.03 5.25
N ALA A 301 -11.20 8.79 4.74
CA ALA A 301 -12.09 9.84 4.23
C ALA A 301 -12.43 10.89 5.28
N ASP A 302 -12.33 12.15 4.90
CA ASP A 302 -12.86 13.30 5.63
C ASP A 302 -14.32 13.56 5.25
N ASP A 303 -15.01 14.30 6.11
CA ASP A 303 -16.25 14.92 5.69
C ASP A 303 -15.91 16.08 4.75
N TYR A 304 -16.44 16.04 3.52
CA TYR A 304 -16.18 17.06 2.51
C TYR A 304 -17.50 17.52 1.88
N PRO A 305 -17.61 18.80 1.47
CA PRO A 305 -18.83 19.30 0.83
C PRO A 305 -19.19 18.46 -0.40
N GLY A 306 -20.31 17.76 -0.34
CA GLY A 306 -20.79 16.88 -1.41
C GLY A 306 -20.69 15.38 -1.13
N ARG A 307 -20.07 14.95 -0.02
CA ARG A 307 -20.07 13.54 0.41
C ARG A 307 -21.48 13.02 0.77
N GLY A 308 -22.39 13.92 1.14
CA GLY A 308 -23.67 13.56 1.76
C GLY A 308 -23.46 12.90 3.13
N ALA A 309 -24.54 12.51 3.82
CA ALA A 309 -24.43 11.66 5.00
C ALA A 309 -23.84 10.31 4.55
N ALA A 310 -22.52 10.15 4.67
CA ALA A 310 -21.81 9.11 3.95
C ALA A 310 -22.15 7.73 4.52
N ALA A 311 -22.89 6.93 3.75
CA ALA A 311 -22.91 5.49 3.95
C ALA A 311 -21.45 4.98 3.83
N SER A 312 -21.08 4.02 4.68
CA SER A 312 -19.78 3.35 4.63
C SER A 312 -19.49 2.87 3.21
N TYR A 313 -18.24 3.01 2.75
CA TYR A 313 -17.82 2.53 1.43
C TYR A 313 -18.03 1.02 1.27
N THR A 314 -18.06 0.27 2.37
CA THR A 314 -18.38 -1.17 2.33
C THR A 314 -19.79 -1.47 1.82
N SER A 315 -20.73 -0.52 1.93
CA SER A 315 -22.10 -0.68 1.40
C SER A 315 -22.17 -0.72 -0.14
N TYR A 316 -21.09 -0.34 -0.83
CA TYR A 316 -20.99 -0.35 -2.29
C TYR A 316 -20.22 -1.57 -2.84
N LEU A 317 -19.79 -2.50 -1.98
CA LEU A 317 -19.06 -3.69 -2.39
C LEU A 317 -19.93 -4.70 -3.14
N GLU A 318 -21.22 -4.74 -2.78
CA GLU A 318 -22.20 -5.65 -3.35
C GLU A 318 -23.16 -4.85 -4.24
N GLY A 319 -23.49 -5.39 -5.41
CA GLY A 319 -24.31 -4.70 -6.38
C GLY A 319 -24.34 -5.42 -7.73
N SER A 320 -25.07 -4.82 -8.68
CA SER A 320 -25.14 -5.33 -10.04
C SER A 320 -24.45 -4.37 -11.00
N TRP A 321 -23.74 -4.92 -11.98
CA TRP A 321 -23.22 -4.15 -13.11
C TRP A 321 -24.30 -3.72 -14.10
N LYS A 322 -25.54 -4.21 -13.92
CA LYS A 322 -26.68 -3.92 -14.81
C LYS A 322 -26.95 -2.42 -14.88
N GLY A 323 -26.89 -1.86 -16.09
CA GLY A 323 -27.17 -0.46 -16.36
C GLY A 323 -25.97 0.48 -16.20
N LEU A 324 -24.81 -0.02 -15.76
CA LEU A 324 -23.57 0.75 -15.81
C LEU A 324 -23.11 0.92 -17.26
N ARG A 325 -22.59 2.11 -17.58
CA ARG A 325 -21.96 2.41 -18.87
C ARG A 325 -20.49 2.64 -18.60
N VAL A 326 -19.63 1.75 -19.09
CA VAL A 326 -18.18 1.82 -18.92
C VAL A 326 -17.56 2.25 -20.23
N GLY A 327 -16.87 3.39 -20.22
CA GLY A 327 -16.03 3.82 -21.34
C GLY A 327 -14.63 3.23 -21.17
N THR A 328 -14.07 2.67 -22.24
CA THR A 328 -12.71 2.11 -22.25
C THR A 328 -11.79 3.00 -23.07
N LEU A 329 -10.54 3.15 -22.64
CA LEU A 329 -9.52 3.76 -23.48
C LEU A 329 -8.95 2.74 -24.45
N ASP A 330 -8.79 3.12 -25.72
CA ASP A 330 -8.09 2.31 -26.70
C ASP A 330 -6.61 2.19 -26.31
N PRO A 331 -6.11 1.00 -25.96
CA PRO A 331 -4.74 0.84 -25.48
C PRO A 331 -3.70 0.99 -26.60
N SER A 332 -4.09 1.00 -27.89
CA SER A 332 -3.19 1.34 -28.99
C SER A 332 -2.90 2.85 -29.07
N THR A 333 -3.85 3.67 -28.60
CA THR A 333 -3.75 5.12 -28.50
C THR A 333 -3.21 5.57 -27.13
N TRP A 334 -3.73 4.98 -26.05
CA TRP A 334 -3.44 5.35 -24.66
C TRP A 334 -2.44 4.38 -24.03
N ARG A 335 -1.21 4.39 -24.55
CA ARG A 335 -0.08 3.63 -24.00
C ARG A 335 1.10 4.55 -23.66
N PHE A 336 1.90 4.11 -22.71
CA PHE A 336 3.21 4.71 -22.50
C PHE A 336 4.14 4.39 -23.68
N GLY A 337 5.09 5.28 -23.96
CA GLY A 337 6.15 4.98 -24.90
C GLY A 337 7.07 3.87 -24.39
N THR A 338 7.69 3.16 -25.33
CA THR A 338 8.59 2.02 -25.04
C THR A 338 9.78 2.36 -24.15
N GLU A 339 10.14 3.64 -24.08
CA GLU A 339 11.18 4.21 -23.22
C GLU A 339 10.78 4.28 -21.74
N VAL A 340 9.47 4.29 -21.45
CA VAL A 340 8.91 4.28 -20.09
C VAL A 340 8.52 2.87 -19.68
N GLN A 341 7.78 2.17 -20.55
CA GLN A 341 7.27 0.84 -20.30
C GLN A 341 7.51 -0.04 -21.53
N LYS A 342 8.26 -1.13 -21.35
CA LYS A 342 8.43 -2.14 -22.39
C LYS A 342 7.11 -2.86 -22.62
N GLU A 343 6.77 -3.07 -23.89
CA GLU A 343 5.63 -3.90 -24.25
C GLU A 343 5.89 -5.36 -23.87
N VAL A 344 4.85 -6.01 -23.36
CA VAL A 344 4.84 -7.45 -23.09
C VAL A 344 3.96 -8.08 -24.15
N GLU A 345 4.52 -9.04 -24.89
CA GLU A 345 3.79 -9.77 -25.93
C GLU A 345 2.52 -10.40 -25.34
N GLY A 346 1.37 -10.25 -26.02
CA GLY A 346 0.09 -10.79 -25.55
C GLY A 346 -0.65 -9.92 -24.52
N ALA A 347 0.00 -8.92 -23.91
CA ALA A 347 -0.64 -8.13 -22.84
C ALA A 347 -1.77 -7.23 -23.38
N LEU A 348 -1.58 -6.64 -24.56
CA LEU A 348 -2.61 -5.82 -25.21
C LEU A 348 -3.79 -6.68 -25.65
N GLU A 349 -3.53 -7.87 -26.22
CA GLU A 349 -4.58 -8.82 -26.58
C GLU A 349 -5.34 -9.30 -25.34
N GLN A 350 -4.66 -9.57 -24.23
CA GLN A 350 -5.30 -9.95 -22.97
C GLN A 350 -6.22 -8.83 -22.46
N ILE A 351 -5.76 -7.57 -22.46
CA ILE A 351 -6.56 -6.41 -22.06
C ILE A 351 -7.76 -6.22 -22.99
N ALA A 352 -7.54 -6.33 -24.31
CA ALA A 352 -8.56 -6.13 -25.33
C ALA A 352 -9.59 -7.27 -25.42
N SER A 353 -9.19 -8.50 -25.05
CA SER A 353 -10.05 -9.70 -25.12
C SER A 353 -11.30 -9.58 -24.24
N GLY A 354 -11.27 -8.70 -23.24
CA GLY A 354 -12.46 -8.34 -22.48
C GLY A 354 -13.08 -9.51 -21.71
N ALA A 355 -12.36 -10.61 -21.46
CA ALA A 355 -12.84 -11.77 -20.69
C ALA A 355 -13.35 -11.41 -19.28
N PHE A 356 -13.01 -10.22 -18.77
CA PHE A 356 -13.54 -9.65 -17.52
C PHE A 356 -14.98 -9.10 -17.63
N TRP A 357 -15.46 -8.79 -18.83
CA TRP A 357 -16.72 -8.06 -19.08
C TRP A 357 -17.90 -8.95 -19.43
N GLU A 358 -17.76 -10.28 -19.42
CA GLU A 358 -18.87 -11.19 -19.76
C GLU A 358 -20.11 -10.99 -18.87
N ASN A 359 -19.93 -10.38 -17.69
CA ASN A 359 -21.02 -10.01 -16.76
C ASN A 359 -21.48 -8.55 -16.86
N ALA A 360 -20.86 -7.72 -17.71
CA ALA A 360 -21.02 -6.28 -17.76
C ALA A 360 -21.78 -5.80 -19.01
N GLY A 361 -23.01 -6.29 -19.23
CA GLY A 361 -23.96 -5.71 -20.19
C GLY A 361 -23.38 -5.30 -21.56
N GLU A 362 -23.72 -4.10 -22.03
CA GLU A 362 -23.30 -3.57 -23.34
C GLU A 362 -22.07 -2.65 -23.18
N VAL A 363 -20.88 -3.14 -23.53
CA VAL A 363 -19.64 -2.35 -23.60
C VAL A 363 -19.59 -1.62 -24.93
N LYS A 364 -19.37 -0.30 -24.92
CA LYS A 364 -19.20 0.49 -26.15
C LYS A 364 -17.79 1.07 -26.21
N PRO A 365 -17.00 0.80 -27.27
CA PRO A 365 -15.74 1.50 -27.47
C PRO A 365 -16.03 3.00 -27.64
N CYS A 366 -15.21 3.84 -27.01
CA CYS A 366 -15.31 5.30 -27.08
C CYS A 366 -14.19 5.88 -27.92
#